data_AF-A0A1X9YNI8-F1
#
_entry.id   AF-A0A1X9YNI8-F1
#
_cell.length_a   1.000
_cell.length_b   1.000
_cell.length_c   1.000
_cell.angle_alpha   90.00
_cell.angle_beta   90.00
_cell.angle_gamma   90.00
#
_symmetry.space_group_name_H-M   'P 1'
#
loop_
_entity.id
_entity.type
_entity.pdbx_description
1 polymer ?
#
loop_
_entity_poly.entity_id
_entity_poly.type
_entity_poly.pdbx_seq_one_letter_code
_entity_poly.pdbx_strand_id
1 'polypeptide(L)' 'MGEFILGFGIFGIILSLIIFIVYLWSIFWAYKDAERRGKPGWLVALVVAFLAWPVGLLLWILVRPNDRQYYQQH' A
#
# COMPACT_ATOMS: atom_id res chain seq x y z
N MET A 1 -1.11 36.70 10.12
CA MET A 1 -2.14 35.65 9.91
C MET A 1 -2.06 35.03 8.51
N GLY A 2 -2.00 35.82 7.42
CA GLY A 2 -1.94 35.29 6.04
C GLY A 2 -0.74 34.38 5.74
N GLU A 3 0.48 34.80 6.10
CA GLU A 3 1.72 34.01 5.90
C GLU A 3 1.69 32.64 6.59
N PHE A 4 1.09 32.57 7.79
CA PHE A 4 0.92 31.30 8.52
C PHE A 4 -0.03 30.35 7.78
N ILE A 5 -1.16 30.86 7.27
CA ILE A 5 -2.14 30.06 6.50
C ILE A 5 -1.49 29.53 5.21
N LEU A 6 -0.71 30.36 4.51
CA LEU A 6 0.02 29.96 3.31
C LEU A 6 1.06 28.87 3.63
N GLY A 7 1.82 29.02 4.72
CA GLY A 7 2.78 28.02 5.18
C GLY A 7 2.15 26.67 5.49
N PHE A 8 1.05 26.65 6.25
CA PHE A 8 0.29 25.43 6.54
C PHE A 8 -0.34 24.82 5.29
N GLY A 9 -0.81 25.65 4.35
CA GLY A 9 -1.37 25.20 3.08
C GLY A 9 -0.34 24.46 2.22
N ILE A 10 0.85 25.06 2.02
CA ILE A 10 1.94 24.45 1.25
C ILE A 10 2.40 23.16 1.92
N PHE A 11 2.58 23.18 3.24
CA PHE A 11 2.96 21.99 4.00
C PHE A 11 1.93 20.85 3.83
N GLY A 12 0.64 21.16 3.92
CA GLY A 12 -0.45 20.19 3.72
C GLY A 12 -0.44 19.59 2.32
N ILE A 13 -0.18 20.39 1.28
CA ILE A 13 -0.08 19.91 -0.12
C ILE A 13 1.10 18.95 -0.27
N ILE A 14 2.28 19.33 0.21
CA ILE A 14 3.49 18.49 0.12
C ILE A 14 3.27 17.17 0.86
N LEU A 15 2.74 17.23 2.08
CA LEU A 15 2.45 16.03 2.88
C LEU A 15 1.45 15.11 2.16
N SER A 16 0.39 15.68 1.58
CA SER A 16 -0.63 14.93 0.85
C SER A 16 -0.06 14.25 -0.39
N LEU A 17 0.83 14.94 -1.13
CA LEU A 17 1.52 14.36 -2.29
C LEU A 17 2.43 13.19 -1.87
N ILE A 18 3.17 13.33 -0.78
CA ILE A 18 4.01 12.24 -0.26
C ILE A 18 3.15 11.03 0.12
N ILE A 19 2.08 11.26 0.89
CA ILE A 19 1.14 10.20 1.30
C ILE A 19 0.54 9.52 0.05
N PHE A 20 0.15 10.29 -0.97
CA PHE A 20 -0.41 9.75 -2.19
C PHE A 20 0.59 8.89 -2.98
N ILE A 21 1.85 9.30 -3.07
CA ILE A 21 2.91 8.51 -3.71
C ILE A 21 3.13 7.19 -2.96
N VAL A 22 3.22 7.24 -1.62
CA VAL A 22 3.39 6.05 -0.78
C VAL A 22 2.18 5.11 -0.90
N TYR A 23 0.97 5.68 -0.94
CA TYR A 23 -0.27 4.94 -1.17
C TYR A 23 -0.21 4.16 -2.48
N LEU A 24 0.08 4.82 -3.61
CA LEU A 24 0.19 4.16 -4.91
C LEU A 24 1.30 3.10 -4.92
N TRP A 25 2.49 3.43 -4.43
CA TRP A 25 3.59 2.47 -4.32
C TRP A 25 3.13 1.22 -3.56
N SER A 26 2.49 1.39 -2.40
CA SER A 26 2.09 0.26 -1.55
C SER A 26 1.12 -0.70 -2.24
N ILE A 27 0.21 -0.19 -3.07
CA ILE A 27 -0.71 -1.01 -3.88
C ILE A 27 0.05 -1.82 -4.92
N PHE A 28 0.91 -1.16 -5.70
CA PHE A 28 1.72 -1.83 -6.71
C PHE A 28 2.66 -2.87 -6.10
N TRP A 29 3.23 -2.57 -4.94
CA TRP A 29 4.08 -3.50 -4.21
C TRP A 29 3.29 -4.72 -3.73
N ALA A 30 2.13 -4.51 -3.10
CA ALA A 30 1.29 -5.60 -2.59
C ALA A 30 0.76 -6.49 -3.72
N TYR A 31 0.39 -5.89 -4.85
CA TYR A 31 0.03 -6.61 -6.08
C TYR A 31 1.14 -7.58 -6.51
N LYS A 32 2.36 -7.07 -6.70
CA LYS A 32 3.49 -7.88 -7.17
C LYS A 32 3.95 -8.90 -6.12
N ASP A 33 3.89 -8.56 -4.84
CA ASP A 33 4.21 -9.49 -3.75
C ASP A 33 3.22 -10.66 -3.69
N ALA A 34 1.93 -10.40 -3.91
CA ALA A 34 0.91 -11.43 -3.99
C ALA A 34 1.09 -12.35 -5.19
N GLU A 35 1.35 -11.80 -6.39
CA GLU A 35 1.63 -12.61 -7.58
C GLU A 35 2.85 -13.51 -7.38
N ARG A 36 3.93 -12.98 -6.80
CA ARG A 36 5.14 -13.77 -6.47
C ARG A 36 4.86 -14.93 -5.51
N ARG A 37 3.84 -14.80 -4.66
CA ARG A 37 3.42 -15.82 -3.69
C ARG A 37 2.31 -16.74 -4.23
N GLY A 38 1.99 -16.67 -5.52
CA GLY A 38 0.94 -17.47 -6.15
C GLY A 38 -0.48 -17.11 -5.69
N LYS A 39 -0.66 -15.89 -5.16
CA LYS A 39 -1.97 -15.36 -4.76
C LYS A 39 -2.47 -14.36 -5.80
N PRO A 40 -3.80 -14.23 -5.99
CA PRO A 40 -4.37 -13.28 -6.94
C PRO A 40 -4.04 -11.84 -6.53
N GLY A 41 -3.05 -11.23 -7.22
CA GLY A 41 -2.52 -9.91 -6.85
C GLY A 41 -3.54 -8.77 -6.93
N TRP A 42 -4.50 -8.86 -7.85
CA TRP A 42 -5.57 -7.86 -7.98
C TRP A 42 -6.49 -7.82 -6.75
N LEU A 43 -6.79 -8.98 -6.13
CA LEU A 43 -7.59 -9.03 -4.89
C LEU A 43 -6.85 -8.37 -3.74
N VAL A 44 -5.56 -8.65 -3.61
CA VAL A 44 -4.72 -8.04 -2.58
C VAL A 44 -4.61 -6.53 -2.79
N ALA A 45 -4.40 -6.08 -4.03
CA ALA A 45 -4.37 -4.67 -4.38
C ALA A 45 -5.68 -3.95 -4.03
N LEU A 46 -6.84 -4.57 -4.29
CA LEU A 46 -8.15 -4.00 -3.91
C LEU A 46 -8.31 -3.87 -2.39
N VAL A 47 -7.88 -4.88 -1.63
CA VAL A 47 -7.91 -4.83 -0.16
C VAL A 47 -7.00 -3.71 0.37
N VAL A 48 -5.78 -3.58 -0.18
CA VAL A 48 -4.83 -2.54 0.22
C VAL A 48 -5.33 -1.14 -0.17
N ALA A 49 -5.94 -0.99 -1.34
CA ALA A 49 -6.42 0.29 -1.85
C ALA A 49 -7.69 0.79 -1.15
N PHE A 50 -8.72 -0.05 -1.05
CA PHE A 50 -10.07 0.42 -0.72
C PHE A 50 -10.53 0.08 0.69
N LEU A 51 -10.04 -1.01 1.29
CA LEU A 51 -10.64 -1.48 2.54
C LEU A 51 -10.04 -0.83 3.77
N ALA A 52 -8.75 -0.47 3.77
CA ALA A 52 -8.17 0.15 4.94
C ALA A 52 -6.72 0.66 4.77
N TRP A 53 -6.29 1.38 3.73
CA TRP A 53 -4.89 1.88 3.76
C TRP A 53 -4.65 2.76 5.00
N PRO A 54 -3.64 2.50 5.87
CA PRO A 54 -2.54 1.52 5.73
C PRO A 54 -2.78 0.13 6.37
N VAL A 55 -3.83 -0.04 7.18
CA VAL A 55 -4.26 -1.33 7.76
C VAL A 55 -4.39 -2.46 6.73
N GLY A 56 -4.90 -2.22 5.51
CA GLY A 56 -4.99 -3.24 4.46
C GLY A 56 -3.62 -3.77 4.03
N LEU A 57 -2.62 -2.88 3.99
CA LEU A 57 -1.22 -3.25 3.74
C LEU A 57 -0.65 -4.05 4.93
N LEU A 58 -0.95 -3.64 6.16
CA LEU A 58 -0.52 -4.38 7.36
C LEU A 58 -1.12 -5.80 7.41
N LEU A 59 -2.42 -5.94 7.09
CA LEU A 59 -3.07 -7.24 7.01
C LEU A 59 -2.43 -8.13 5.95
N TRP A 60 -2.08 -7.59 4.77
CA TRP A 60 -1.35 -8.34 3.77
C TRP A 60 0.01 -8.82 4.30
N ILE A 61 0.78 -7.95 4.96
CA ILE A 61 2.08 -8.31 5.55
C ILE A 61 1.96 -9.41 6.60
N LEU A 62 0.88 -9.41 7.40
CA LEU A 62 0.64 -10.40 8.45
C LEU A 62 0.19 -11.77 7.91
N VAL A 63 -0.65 -11.79 6.87
CA VAL A 63 -1.28 -13.01 6.36
C VAL A 63 -0.54 -13.61 5.15
N ARG A 64 0.38 -12.87 4.53
CA ARG A 64 1.07 -13.32 3.30
C ARG A 64 1.75 -14.69 3.51
N PRO A 65 1.60 -15.63 2.56
CA PRO A 65 2.24 -16.95 2.64
C PRO A 65 3.75 -16.85 2.61
N ASN A 66 4.46 -17.76 3.28
CA ASN A 66 5.92 -17.81 3.25
C ASN A 66 6.41 -18.40 1.91
N ASP A 67 7.50 -17.87 1.35
CA ASP A 67 7.96 -18.18 -0.02
C ASP A 67 8.23 -19.69 -0.25
N ARG A 68 8.50 -20.44 0.83
CA ARG A 68 8.77 -21.88 0.78
C ARG A 68 7.54 -22.74 0.44
N GLN A 69 6.32 -22.26 0.69
CA GLN A 69 5.12 -23.07 0.46
C GLN A 69 4.72 -23.15 -1.02
N TYR A 70 5.10 -22.18 -1.85
CA TYR A 70 4.78 -22.18 -3.28
C TYR A 70 5.55 -23.27 -4.05
N TYR A 71 6.82 -23.48 -3.73
CA TYR A 71 7.67 -24.49 -4.36
C TYR A 71 7.31 -25.95 -4.00
N GLN A 72 6.48 -26.18 -2.98
CA GLN A 72 6.13 -27.53 -2.53
C GLN A 72 4.78 -28.01 -3.11
N GLN A 73 4.05 -27.16 -3.83
CA GLN A 73 2.74 -27.48 -4.40
C GLN A 73 2.75 -27.63 -5.94
N HIS A 74 3.90 -27.49 -6.58
CA HIS A 74 4.15 -27.74 -8.01
C HIS A 74 5.40 -28.61 -8.16
#